data_AF-A0A9D7UJ11-F1
#
_entry.id   AF-A0A9D7UJ11-F1
#
_cell.length_a   1.000
_cell.length_b   1.000
_cell.length_c   1.000
_cell.angle_alpha   90.00
_cell.angle_beta   90.00
_cell.angle_gamma   90.00
#
_symmetry.space_group_name_H-M   'P 1'
#
loop_
_entity.id
_entity.type
_entity.pdbx_description
1 polymer ?
#
loop_
_entity_poly.entity_id
_entity_poly.type
_entity_poly.pdbx_seq_one_letter_code
_entity_poly.pdbx_strand_id
1 'polypeptide(L)'
;MKTLTLASIYELQGLKNEALEIYKELLKINPNNKDAKVAIKRLSGIRKKYLHVNEDMKNFFVSMNSEVEFLEFERWLIKWN
;
A
#
# COMPACT_ATOMS: atom_id res chain seq x y z
N MET A 1 18.09 7.77 -22.04
CA MET A 1 16.88 6.95 -22.21
C MET A 1 16.37 6.56 -20.83
N LYS A 2 15.13 6.89 -20.46
CA LYS A 2 14.55 6.46 -19.18
C LYS A 2 14.19 4.98 -19.27
N THR A 3 14.54 4.20 -18.25
CA THR A 3 14.34 2.75 -18.23
C THR A 3 13.65 2.32 -16.94
N LEU A 4 12.97 1.17 -16.96
CA LEU A 4 12.38 0.57 -15.77
C LEU A 4 13.44 0.34 -14.68
N THR A 5 14.64 -0.09 -15.07
CA THR A 5 15.75 -0.34 -14.15
C THR A 5 16.18 0.93 -13.40
N LEU A 6 16.27 2.07 -14.10
CA LEU A 6 16.62 3.34 -13.46
C LEU A 6 15.59 3.75 -12.40
N ALA A 7 14.30 3.66 -12.74
CA ALA A 7 13.21 3.94 -11.81
C ALA A 7 13.24 3.01 -10.59
N SER A 8 13.52 1.72 -10.81
CA SER A 8 13.63 0.73 -9.74
C SER A 8 14.83 0.99 -8.82
N ILE A 9 15.97 1.43 -9.35
CA ILE A 9 17.14 1.80 -8.54
C ILE A 9 16.80 2.99 -7.64
N TYR A 10 16.15 4.02 -8.20
CA TYR A 10 15.75 5.21 -7.42
C TYR A 10 14.74 4.85 -6.33
N GLU A 11 13.80 3.95 -6.64
CA GLU A 11 12.86 3.42 -5.66
C GLU A 11 13.56 2.69 -4.51
N LEU A 12 14.56 1.85 -4.80
CA LEU A 12 15.35 1.13 -3.80
C LEU A 12 16.21 2.07 -2.93
N GLN A 13 16.66 3.19 -3.49
CA GLN A 13 17.40 4.23 -2.77
C GLN A 13 16.49 5.13 -1.91
N GLY A 14 15.18 4.92 -1.94
CA GLY A 14 14.20 5.74 -1.20
C GLY A 14 13.80 7.03 -1.93
N LEU A 15 14.33 7.29 -3.13
CA LEU A 15 13.99 8.42 -4.01
C LEU A 15 12.67 8.15 -4.74
N LYS A 16 11.61 7.99 -3.95
CA LYS A 16 10.30 7.51 -4.41
C LYS A 16 9.61 8.49 -5.36
N ASN A 17 9.81 9.79 -5.17
CA ASN A 17 9.19 10.82 -5.99
C ASN A 17 9.84 10.85 -7.39
N GLU A 18 11.16 10.78 -7.43
CA GLU A 18 11.96 10.74 -8.64
C GLU A 18 11.70 9.45 -9.43
N ALA A 19 11.62 8.30 -8.74
CA ALA A 19 11.22 7.03 -9.34
C ALA A 19 9.82 7.12 -9.96
N LEU A 20 8.86 7.72 -9.25
CA LEU A 20 7.47 7.89 -9.72
C LEU A 20 7.39 8.74 -11.00
N GLU A 21 8.14 9.82 -11.10
CA GLU A 21 8.20 10.63 -12.34
C GLU A 21 8.76 9.84 -13.52
N ILE A 22 9.81 9.03 -13.30
CA ILE A 22 10.35 8.17 -14.36
C ILE A 22 9.31 7.13 -14.81
N TYR A 23 8.60 6.49 -13.88
CA TYR A 23 7.54 5.53 -14.25
C TYR A 23 6.38 6.20 -15.02
N LYS A 24 5.99 7.43 -14.66
CA LYS A 24 4.96 8.18 -15.41
C LYS A 24 5.38 8.46 -16.84
N GLU A 25 6.64 8.84 -17.05
CA GLU A 25 7.15 9.08 -18.40
C GLU A 25 7.25 7.80 -19.23
N LEU A 26 7.61 6.68 -18.61
CA LEU A 26 7.58 5.38 -19.28
C LEU A 26 6.17 5.00 -19.78
N LEU A 27 5.12 5.35 -19.02
CA LEU A 27 3.74 5.14 -19.46
C LEU A 27 3.28 6.10 -20.57
N LYS A 28 3.88 7.29 -20.70
CA LYS A 28 3.60 8.18 -21.85
C LYS A 28 4.10 7.56 -23.15
N ILE A 29 5.23 6.85 -23.10
CA ILE A 29 5.85 6.19 -24.26
C ILE A 29 5.19 4.84 -24.54
N ASN A 30 4.97 4.05 -23.50
CA ASN A 30 4.29 2.75 -23.58
C ASN A 30 3.16 2.67 -22.54
N PRO A 31 1.94 3.07 -22.91
CA PRO A 31 0.78 3.03 -22.02
C PRO A 31 0.41 1.64 -21.49
N ASN A 32 0.91 0.57 -22.11
CA ASN A 32 0.61 -0.82 -21.72
C ASN A 32 1.70 -1.46 -20.86
N ASN A 33 2.74 -0.72 -20.47
CA ASN A 33 3.78 -1.23 -19.57
C ASN A 33 3.18 -1.54 -18.18
N LYS A 34 3.03 -2.84 -17.88
CA LYS A 34 2.41 -3.33 -16.65
C LYS A 34 3.26 -2.97 -15.42
N ASP A 35 4.58 -3.08 -15.53
CA ASP A 35 5.50 -2.84 -14.41
C ASP A 35 5.45 -1.38 -13.95
N ALA A 36 5.44 -0.44 -14.91
CA ALA A 36 5.30 0.97 -14.61
C ALA A 36 3.95 1.31 -13.95
N LYS A 37 2.84 0.67 -14.38
CA LYS A 37 1.53 0.82 -13.72
C LYS A 37 1.55 0.33 -12.28
N VAL A 38 2.14 -0.84 -12.04
CA VAL A 38 2.25 -1.43 -10.70
C VAL A 38 3.11 -0.55 -9.79
N ALA A 39 4.26 -0.09 -10.29
CA ALA A 39 5.16 0.77 -9.53
C ALA A 39 4.52 2.12 -9.18
N ILE A 40 3.81 2.78 -10.11
CA ILE A 40 3.07 4.01 -9.80
C ILE A 40 2.00 3.76 -8.76
N LYS A 41 1.22 2.67 -8.84
CA LYS A 41 0.19 2.37 -7.84
C LYS A 41 0.80 2.19 -6.44
N ARG A 42 1.97 1.54 -6.36
CA ARG A 42 2.71 1.34 -5.11
C ARG A 42 3.27 2.66 -4.57
N LEU A 43 3.86 3.49 -5.43
CA LEU A 43 4.58 4.71 -5.05
C LEU A 43 3.68 5.94 -4.86
N SER A 44 2.54 6.01 -5.56
CA SER A 44 1.56 7.11 -5.42
C SER A 44 0.87 7.14 -4.06
N GLY A 45 1.14 6.17 -3.18
CA GLY A 45 0.56 6.14 -1.85
C GLY A 45 -0.97 5.99 -1.87
N ILE A 46 -1.55 5.56 -3.00
CA ILE A 46 -2.95 5.16 -3.10
C ILE A 46 -3.10 3.91 -2.23
N ARG A 47 -3.29 4.14 -0.92
CA ARG A 47 -3.72 3.10 -0.01
C ARG A 47 -5.00 2.55 -0.61
N LYS A 48 -5.11 1.23 -0.69
CA LYS A 48 -6.42 0.60 -0.89
C LYS A 48 -7.32 1.18 0.19
N LYS A 49 -8.28 2.01 -0.21
CA LYS A 49 -9.35 2.44 0.69
C LYS A 49 -10.21 1.20 0.84
N TYR A 50 -9.95 0.45 1.91
CA TYR A 50 -10.81 -0.64 2.29
C TYR A 50 -12.15 -0.01 2.67
N LEU A 51 -13.15 -0.18 1.81
CA LEU A 51 -14.51 0.26 2.08
C LEU A 51 -15.11 -0.72 3.08
N HIS A 52 -15.90 -0.23 4.03
CA HIS A 52 -16.56 -1.03 5.08
C HIS A 52 -15.61 -1.67 6.11
N VAL A 53 -14.45 -1.06 6.38
CA VAL A 53 -13.65 -1.46 7.56
C VAL A 53 -14.44 -1.15 8.82
N ASN A 54 -14.45 -2.10 9.75
CA ASN A 54 -14.95 -1.88 11.09
C ASN A 54 -13.93 -1.01 11.85
N GLU A 55 -14.11 0.31 11.78
CA GLU A 55 -13.24 1.29 12.45
C GLU A 55 -13.30 1.16 13.97
N ASP A 56 -14.43 0.72 14.55
CA ASP A 56 -14.56 0.51 15.99
C ASP A 56 -13.62 -0.61 16.46
N MET A 57 -13.61 -1.74 15.76
CA MET A 57 -12.73 -2.89 16.09
C MET A 57 -11.27 -2.61 15.79
N LYS A 58 -10.99 -1.80 14.76
CA LYS A 58 -9.64 -1.29 14.51
C LYS A 58 -9.16 -0.39 15.65
N ASN A 59 -10.01 0.51 16.15
CA ASN A 59 -9.66 1.37 17.28
C ASN A 59 -9.50 0.55 18.56
N PHE A 60 -10.38 -0.42 18.79
CA PHE A 60 -10.31 -1.36 19.91
C PHE A 60 -8.98 -2.13 19.91
N PHE A 61 -8.56 -2.65 18.77
CA PHE A 61 -7.25 -3.31 18.62
C PHE A 61 -6.07 -2.40 18.96
N VAL A 62 -6.16 -1.10 18.66
CA VAL A 62 -5.09 -0.13 18.95
C VAL A 62 -5.07 0.25 20.43
N SER A 63 -6.22 0.29 21.11
CA SER A 63 -6.34 0.75 22.50
C SER A 63 -6.27 -0.36 23.55
N MET A 64 -6.54 -1.62 23.18
CA MET A 64 -6.57 -2.74 24.12
C MET A 64 -5.22 -2.93 24.83
N ASN A 65 -5.27 -3.20 26.13
CA ASN A 65 -4.08 -3.36 26.96
C ASN A 65 -4.20 -4.46 28.03
N SER A 66 -5.34 -5.17 28.08
CA SER A 66 -5.60 -6.24 29.05
C SER A 66 -5.93 -7.56 28.38
N GLU A 67 -5.57 -8.66 29.04
CA GLU A 67 -5.82 -10.04 28.55
C GLU A 67 -7.31 -10.31 28.25
N VAL A 68 -8.21 -9.68 29.00
CA VAL A 68 -9.66 -9.78 28.78
C VAL A 68 -10.07 -9.14 27.45
N GLU A 69 -9.54 -7.96 27.12
CA GLU A 69 -9.82 -7.27 25.86
C GLU A 69 -9.23 -8.02 24.66
N PHE A 70 -8.04 -8.62 24.81
CA PHE A 70 -7.47 -9.49 23.79
C PHE A 70 -8.39 -10.69 23.49
N LEU A 71 -8.92 -11.36 24.51
CA LEU A 71 -9.86 -12.47 24.34
C LEU A 71 -11.18 -12.03 23.68
N GLU A 72 -11.66 -10.82 23.97
CA GLU A 72 -12.84 -10.25 23.30
C GLU A 72 -12.57 -10.01 21.81
N PHE A 73 -11.41 -9.44 21.48
CA PHE A 73 -10.99 -9.23 20.10
C PHE A 73 -10.86 -10.55 19.33
N GLU A 74 -10.26 -11.58 19.94
CA GLU A 74 -10.15 -12.93 19.35
C GLU A 74 -11.53 -13.54 19.06
N ARG A 75 -12.48 -13.42 20.00
CA ARG A 75 -13.86 -13.89 19.80
C ARG A 75 -14.55 -13.18 18.64
N TRP A 76 -14.30 -11.88 18.48
CA TRP A 76 -14.82 -11.11 17.36
C TRP A 76 -14.24 -11.60 16.02
N LEU A 77 -12.93 -11.86 15.95
CA LEU A 77 -12.28 -12.40 14.75
C LEU A 77 -12.84 -13.76 14.33
N ILE A 78 -13.12 -14.65 15.30
CA ILE A 78 -13.69 -15.98 15.02
C ILE A 78 -15.10 -15.88 14.43
N LYS A 79 -15.92 -14.92 14.85
CA LYS A 79 -17.27 -14.70 14.31
C LYS A 79 -17.28 -14.10 12.91
N TRP A 80 -16.19 -13.47 12.50
CA TRP A 80 -16.08 -12.79 11.21
C TRP A 80 -15.67 -13.74 10.07
N ASN A 81 -15.06 -14.88 10.40
CA ASN A 81 -14.83 -16.01 9.50
C ASN A 81 -16.11 -16.81 9.25
#